data_AF-A0A0C9U6L1-F1
#
_entry.id   AF-A0A0C9U6L1-F1
#
_cell.length_a   1.000
_cell.length_b   1.000
_cell.length_c   1.000
_cell.angle_alpha   90.00
_cell.angle_beta   90.00
_cell.angle_gamma   90.00
#
_symmetry.space_group_name_H-M   'P 1'
#
loop_
_entity.id
_entity.type
_entity.pdbx_description
1 polymer ?
#
loop_
_entity_poly.entity_id
_entity_poly.type
_entity_poly.pdbx_seq_one_letter_code
_entity_poly.pdbx_strand_id
1 'polypeptide(L)'
;MKFFVAFLALPALVAAQGIYGPPPAPASGSSSSSSSTSSSSAAVPTATSATEHVITVGLNDQFMFSPNNVTAKENDTVTFFFEG
;
A
#
# COMPACT_ATOMS: atom_id res chain seq x y z
N MET A 1 6.77 -41.38 17.81
CA MET A 1 5.46 -41.00 17.26
C MET A 1 4.68 -40.22 18.32
N LYS A 2 4.69 -38.88 18.27
CA LYS A 2 3.96 -38.03 19.23
C LYS A 2 3.15 -36.98 18.45
N PHE A 3 1.88 -37.33 18.30
CA PHE A 3 0.67 -36.53 18.01
C PHE A 3 0.83 -35.02 17.77
N PHE A 4 0.75 -34.60 16.50
CA PHE A 4 0.35 -33.24 16.11
C PHE A 4 -1.18 -33.21 15.98
N VAL A 5 -1.87 -33.13 17.12
CA VAL A 5 -3.31 -32.84 17.16
C VAL A 5 -3.47 -31.46 17.77
N ALA A 6 -3.43 -30.42 16.95
CA ALA A 6 -3.84 -29.07 17.36
C ALA A 6 -4.14 -28.15 16.15
N PHE A 7 -4.53 -28.68 15.00
CA PHE A 7 -4.92 -27.88 13.82
C PHE A 7 -6.44 -27.75 13.66
N LEU A 8 -7.18 -27.73 14.79
CA LEU A 8 -8.65 -27.78 14.76
C LEU A 8 -9.27 -26.97 15.89
N ALA A 9 -8.97 -25.67 15.98
CA ALA A 9 -9.57 -24.79 16.98
C ALA A 9 -9.84 -23.36 16.49
N LEU A 10 -10.08 -23.14 15.18
CA LEU A 10 -10.44 -21.82 14.65
C LEU A 10 -11.92 -21.56 14.26
N PRO A 11 -12.93 -22.47 14.32
CA PRO A 11 -14.28 -22.10 13.91
C PRO A 11 -15.17 -21.58 15.05
N ALA A 12 -14.63 -21.26 16.23
CA ALA A 12 -15.43 -20.98 17.43
C ALA A 12 -15.56 -19.49 17.83
N LEU A 13 -15.12 -18.54 17.00
CA LEU A 13 -15.38 -17.11 17.21
C LEU A 13 -16.50 -16.58 16.29
N VAL A 14 -17.56 -17.38 16.08
CA VAL A 14 -18.74 -16.98 15.31
C VAL A 14 -20.04 -17.27 16.09
N ALA A 15 -20.03 -17.05 17.41
CA ALA A 15 -21.22 -17.24 18.24
C ALA A 15 -21.43 -16.14 19.32
N ALA A 16 -20.69 -15.03 19.27
CA ALA A 16 -20.83 -13.93 20.24
C ALA A 16 -21.62 -12.72 19.69
N GLN A 17 -22.45 -12.91 18.66
CA GLN A 17 -23.30 -11.85 18.10
C GLN A 17 -24.76 -12.11 18.51
N GLY A 18 -25.02 -12.20 19.81
CA GLY A 18 -26.28 -12.71 20.37
C GLY A 18 -27.02 -11.75 21.30
N ILE A 19 -26.81 -10.44 21.23
CA ILE A 19 -27.51 -9.48 22.11
C ILE A 19 -27.95 -8.23 21.35
N TYR A 20 -28.76 -8.34 20.29
CA TYR A 20 -29.69 -7.27 19.89
C TYR A 20 -30.87 -7.91 19.15
N GLY A 21 -32.08 -7.79 19.72
CA GLY A 21 -33.33 -8.19 19.06
C GLY A 21 -33.60 -7.35 17.81
N PRO A 22 -34.55 -7.75 16.96
CA PRO A 22 -34.89 -6.99 15.75
C PRO A 22 -35.24 -5.54 16.12
N PRO A 23 -34.67 -4.54 15.42
CA PRO A 23 -34.96 -3.14 15.70
C PRO A 23 -36.45 -2.84 15.46
N PRO A 24 -37.07 -1.92 16.22
CA PRO A 24 -38.42 -1.44 15.96
C PRO A 24 -38.56 -0.93 14.52
N ALA A 25 -39.70 -1.21 13.88
CA ALA A 25 -39.97 -0.86 12.49
C ALA A 25 -39.77 0.65 12.22
N PRO A 26 -39.26 1.05 11.03
CA PRO A 26 -39.16 2.47 10.68
C PRO A 26 -40.56 3.08 10.57
N ALA A 27 -40.79 4.21 11.26
CA ALA A 27 -41.95 5.05 10.99
C ALA A 27 -41.82 5.62 9.57
N SER A 28 -42.86 5.46 8.75
CA SER A 28 -42.95 6.02 7.40
C SER A 28 -42.95 7.55 7.45
N GLY A 29 -41.76 8.14 7.41
CA GLY A 29 -41.54 9.56 7.18
C GLY A 29 -41.11 9.77 5.73
N SER A 30 -42.06 10.12 4.86
CA SER A 30 -41.77 10.60 3.51
C SER A 30 -41.07 11.95 3.60
N SER A 31 -39.76 11.95 3.37
CA SER A 31 -39.01 13.15 3.00
C SER A 31 -38.06 12.77 1.89
N SER A 32 -38.55 12.85 0.65
CA SER A 32 -37.74 12.71 -0.56
C SER A 32 -36.84 13.94 -0.69
N SER A 33 -35.70 13.95 0.01
CA SER A 33 -34.60 14.86 -0.32
C SER A 33 -33.83 14.24 -1.48
N SER A 34 -34.05 14.78 -2.68
CA SER A 34 -33.22 14.50 -3.85
C SER A 34 -31.83 15.11 -3.64
N SER A 35 -30.93 14.35 -3.00
CA SER A 35 -29.52 14.70 -2.94
C SER A 35 -28.88 14.41 -4.29
N SER A 36 -28.59 15.46 -5.05
CA SER A 36 -27.77 15.38 -6.25
C SER A 36 -26.32 15.15 -5.82
N THR A 37 -25.90 13.89 -5.83
CA THR A 37 -24.50 13.52 -5.63
C THR A 37 -23.71 13.96 -6.86
N SER A 38 -23.02 15.09 -6.74
CA SER A 38 -21.99 15.46 -7.70
C SER A 38 -20.87 14.42 -7.59
N SER A 39 -20.73 13.56 -8.60
CA SER A 39 -19.59 12.66 -8.71
C SER A 39 -18.33 13.49 -8.88
N SER A 40 -17.55 13.65 -7.80
CA SER A 40 -16.23 14.24 -7.87
C SER A 40 -15.34 13.30 -8.67
N SER A 41 -14.83 13.76 -9.81
CA SER A 41 -13.88 12.99 -10.62
C SER A 41 -12.59 12.83 -9.80
N ALA A 42 -12.24 11.60 -9.44
CA ALA A 42 -11.01 11.32 -8.73
C ALA A 42 -9.82 11.66 -9.65
N ALA A 43 -8.91 12.50 -9.18
CA ALA A 43 -7.67 12.77 -9.90
C ALA A 43 -6.87 11.46 -10.04
N VAL A 44 -6.58 11.07 -11.27
CA VAL A 44 -5.74 9.91 -11.55
C VAL A 44 -4.29 10.31 -11.24
N PRO A 45 -3.57 9.61 -10.36
CA PRO A 45 -2.17 9.92 -10.09
C PRO A 45 -1.39 9.78 -11.40
N THR A 46 -0.77 10.88 -11.83
CA THR A 46 0.14 10.85 -12.97
C THR A 46 1.46 10.29 -12.47
N ALA A 47 1.95 9.22 -13.10
CA ALA A 47 3.25 8.67 -12.78
C ALA A 47 4.33 9.72 -13.10
N THR A 48 5.02 10.21 -12.07
CA THR A 48 6.23 11.02 -12.27
C THR A 48 7.27 10.12 -12.91
N SER A 49 7.79 10.51 -14.08
CA SER A 49 8.94 9.83 -14.67
C SER A 49 10.17 10.05 -13.78
N ALA A 50 10.50 9.04 -12.99
CA ALA A 50 11.73 8.96 -12.23
C ALA A 50 12.89 8.58 -13.15
N THR A 51 14.04 9.24 -12.99
CA THR A 51 15.28 8.91 -13.68
C THR A 51 16.14 8.04 -12.78
N GLU A 52 16.84 7.05 -13.36
CA GLU A 52 17.84 6.27 -12.65
C GLU A 52 19.24 6.82 -12.91
N HIS A 53 20.02 6.94 -11.83
CA HIS A 53 21.43 7.34 -11.88
C HIS A 53 22.29 6.21 -11.34
N VAL A 54 23.13 5.61 -12.19
CA VAL A 54 24.07 4.55 -11.76
C VAL A 54 25.45 5.15 -11.55
N ILE A 55 26.02 4.89 -10.36
CA ILE A 55 27.36 5.33 -9.96
C ILE A 55 28.22 4.10 -9.73
N THR A 56 29.24 3.91 -10.55
CA THR A 56 30.23 2.86 -10.35
C THR A 56 31.24 3.27 -9.28
N VAL A 57 31.47 2.38 -8.33
CA VAL A 57 32.45 2.52 -7.25
C VAL A 57 33.57 1.52 -7.51
N GLY A 58 34.82 1.98 -7.42
CA GLY A 58 35.96 1.06 -7.54
C GLY A 58 36.45 0.82 -8.97
N LEU A 59 36.05 1.66 -9.93
CA LEU A 59 36.28 1.42 -11.36
C LEU A 59 37.79 1.23 -11.67
N ASN A 60 38.15 0.14 -12.35
CA ASN A 60 39.54 -0.22 -12.68
C ASN A 60 40.48 -0.31 -11.45
N ASP A 61 40.02 -0.89 -10.34
CA ASP A 61 40.76 -1.01 -9.06
C ASP A 61 41.12 0.34 -8.42
N GLN A 62 40.47 1.42 -8.83
CA GLN A 62 40.70 2.75 -8.26
C GLN A 62 39.59 3.08 -7.27
N PHE A 63 39.95 3.60 -6.09
CA PHE A 63 39.00 4.07 -5.08
C PHE A 63 38.32 5.38 -5.48
N MET A 64 37.46 5.31 -6.51
CA MET A 64 36.80 6.45 -7.13
C MET A 64 35.34 6.15 -7.44
N PHE A 65 34.55 7.21 -7.61
CA PHE A 65 33.18 7.19 -8.12
C PHE A 65 33.15 7.60 -9.59
N SER A 66 32.40 6.89 -10.41
CA SER A 66 32.17 7.22 -11.82
C SER A 66 30.67 7.11 -12.14
N PRO A 67 29.95 8.23 -12.36
CA PRO A 67 30.43 9.62 -12.27
C PRO A 67 30.72 10.06 -10.82
N ASN A 68 31.56 11.09 -10.66
CA ASN A 68 31.92 11.65 -9.36
C ASN A 68 30.93 12.71 -8.83
N ASN A 69 29.98 13.12 -9.66
CA ASN A 69 28.91 14.03 -9.31
C ASN A 69 27.63 13.66 -10.08
N VAL A 70 26.50 13.71 -9.40
CA VAL A 70 25.17 13.49 -9.98
C VAL A 70 24.23 14.53 -9.36
N THR A 71 23.33 15.09 -10.18
CA THR A 71 22.18 15.86 -9.71
C THR A 71 20.92 15.07 -10.01
N ALA A 72 20.24 14.62 -8.95
CA ALA A 72 19.00 13.86 -9.04
C ALA A 72 17.80 14.74 -8.65
N LYS A 73 16.67 14.54 -9.30
CA LYS A 73 15.41 15.20 -8.95
C LYS A 73 14.68 14.40 -7.87
N GLU A 74 13.65 15.01 -7.27
CA GLU A 74 12.75 14.27 -6.38
C GLU A 74 12.13 13.08 -7.12
N ASN A 75 12.13 11.93 -6.44
CA ASN A 75 11.69 10.63 -6.94
C ASN A 75 12.66 9.92 -7.91
N ASP A 76 13.83 10.48 -8.23
CA ASP A 76 14.88 9.74 -8.94
C ASP A 76 15.50 8.66 -8.04
N THR A 77 16.01 7.60 -8.66
CA THR A 77 16.74 6.53 -7.99
C THR A 77 18.23 6.67 -8.26
N VAL A 78 19.05 6.64 -7.20
CA VAL A 78 20.52 6.63 -7.33
C VAL A 78 21.05 5.28 -6.87
N THR A 79 21.65 4.54 -7.80
CA THR A 79 22.17 3.18 -7.60
C THR A 79 23.70 3.21 -7.56
N PHE A 80 24.29 2.72 -6.47
CA PHE A 80 25.74 2.54 -6.38
C PHE A 80 26.09 1.10 -6.75
N PHE A 81 26.91 0.94 -7.79
CA PHE A 81 27.40 -0.36 -8.26
C PHE A 81 28.86 -0.52 -7.89
N PHE A 82 29.18 -1.52 -7.08
CA PHE A 82 30.55 -1.81 -6.66
C PHE A 82 31.16 -2.83 -7.63
N GLU A 83 32.20 -2.42 -8.35
CA GLU A 83 33.01 -3.34 -9.14
C GLU A 83 33.94 -4.10 -8.17
N GLY A 84 34.03 -5.42 -8.31
CA GLY A 84 34.72 -6.31 -7.38
C GLY A 84 35.74 -7.22 -8.05
#